data_AF-A0A941J6Z2-F1
#
_entry.id   AF-A0A941J6Z2-F1
#
_cell.length_a   1.000
_cell.length_b   1.000
_cell.length_c   1.000
_cell.angle_alpha   90.00
_cell.angle_beta   90.00
_cell.angle_gamma   90.00
#
_symmetry.space_group_name_H-M   'P 1'
#
loop_
_entity.id
_entity.type
_entity.pdbx_description
1 polymer ?
#
loop_
_entity_poly.entity_id
_entity_poly.type
_entity_poly.pdbx_seq_one_letter_code
_entity_poly.pdbx_strand_id
1 'polypeptide(L)'
;MTRALVNLIDNAYDAVNGVEDGKILLKVKTYENELWLGVSDNGKGISPKEQVEVWKAGFSTKSHPGMGLAFVRQVAEGHGASVEIDSKLGHGTIIWIKLAEGSVSR
;
A
#
# COMPACT_ATOMS: atom_id res chain seq x y z
N MET A 1 -12.20 -1.25 -5.35
CA MET A 1 -11.24 -1.89 -4.41
C MET A 1 -10.23 -2.86 -5.06
N THR A 2 -10.62 -3.85 -5.87
CA THR A 2 -9.70 -4.88 -6.44
C THR A 2 -8.43 -4.33 -7.09
N ARG A 3 -8.56 -3.30 -7.94
CA ARG A 3 -7.40 -2.67 -8.61
C ARG A 3 -6.43 -2.00 -7.63
N ALA A 4 -6.91 -1.51 -6.48
CA ALA A 4 -6.03 -0.93 -5.45
C ALA A 4 -5.14 -2.01 -4.82
N LEU A 5 -5.72 -3.17 -4.50
CA LEU A 5 -4.95 -4.31 -3.97
C LEU A 5 -3.92 -4.83 -4.97
N VAL A 6 -4.27 -4.93 -6.25
CA VAL A 6 -3.30 -5.30 -7.31
C VAL A 6 -2.13 -4.32 -7.36
N ASN A 7 -2.39 -3.00 -7.34
CA ASN A 7 -1.31 -2.01 -7.31
C ASN A 7 -0.43 -2.12 -6.05
N LEU A 8 -1.01 -2.46 -4.89
CA LEU A 8 -0.21 -2.68 -3.68
C LEU A 8 0.68 -3.92 -3.79
N ILE A 9 0.16 -5.01 -4.38
CA ILE A 9 0.93 -6.23 -4.63
C ILE A 9 2.06 -5.96 -5.64
N ASP A 10 1.79 -5.22 -6.72
CA ASP A 10 2.82 -4.84 -7.71
C ASP A 10 3.91 -3.98 -7.06
N ASN A 11 3.55 -3.06 -6.16
CA ASN A 11 4.52 -2.26 -5.41
C ASN A 11 5.37 -3.12 -4.48
N ALA A 12 4.77 -4.08 -3.78
CA ALA A 12 5.47 -5.03 -2.93
C ALA A 12 6.41 -5.95 -3.74
N TYR A 13 5.97 -6.42 -4.92
CA TYR A 13 6.76 -7.23 -5.84
C TYR A 13 8.02 -6.49 -6.31
N ASP A 14 7.88 -5.23 -6.72
CA ASP A 14 9.02 -4.42 -7.12
C ASP A 14 9.95 -4.10 -5.93
N ALA A 15 9.41 -4.02 -4.71
CA ALA A 15 10.20 -3.73 -3.50
C ALA A 15 11.07 -4.92 -3.07
N VAL A 16 10.62 -6.16 -3.31
CA VAL A 16 11.38 -7.39 -2.96
C VAL A 16 12.33 -7.84 -4.07
N ASN A 17 12.32 -7.21 -5.24
CA ASN A 17 13.23 -7.58 -6.32
C ASN A 17 14.70 -7.42 -5.89
N GLY A 18 15.48 -8.49 -6.01
CA GLY A 18 16.89 -8.54 -5.57
C GLY A 18 17.09 -8.74 -4.06
N VAL A 19 16.02 -8.94 -3.28
CA VAL A 19 16.09 -9.30 -1.86
C VAL A 19 16.14 -10.82 -1.71
N GLU A 20 17.17 -11.32 -1.03
CA GLU A 20 17.25 -12.73 -0.64
C GLU A 20 16.06 -13.08 0.27
N ASP A 21 15.34 -14.16 -0.03
CA ASP A 21 14.08 -14.53 0.63
C ASP A 21 13.01 -13.42 0.64
N GLY A 22 12.85 -12.72 -0.48
CA GLY A 22 11.76 -11.78 -0.71
C GLY A 22 10.37 -12.39 -0.44
N LYS A 23 9.58 -11.72 0.41
CA LYS A 23 8.28 -12.16 0.91
C LYS A 23 7.27 -11.04 0.79
N ILE A 24 6.08 -11.41 0.32
CA ILE A 24 4.90 -10.54 0.30
C ILE A 24 3.81 -11.23 1.11
N LEU A 25 3.21 -10.51 2.05
CA LEU A 25 2.12 -11.01 2.89
C LEU A 25 0.89 -10.14 2.71
N LEU A 26 -0.24 -10.79 2.40
CA LEU A 26 -1.57 -10.18 2.54
C LEU A 26 -2.03 -10.36 3.99
N LYS A 27 -2.43 -9.26 4.62
CA LYS A 27 -2.90 -9.24 6.00
C LYS A 27 -4.32 -8.73 6.03
N VAL A 28 -5.14 -9.35 6.86
CA VAL A 28 -6.49 -8.87 7.17
C VAL A 28 -6.60 -8.81 8.68
N LYS A 29 -7.04 -7.69 9.22
CA LYS A 29 -7.36 -7.57 10.64
C LYS A 29 -8.61 -6.71 10.83
N THR A 30 -9.32 -6.97 11.90
CA THR A 30 -10.44 -6.14 12.36
C THR A 30 -10.01 -5.42 13.62
N TYR A 31 -10.20 -4.11 13.67
CA TYR A 31 -9.79 -3.27 14.80
C TYR A 31 -10.79 -2.12 14.98
N GLU A 32 -11.33 -1.91 16.18
CA GLU A 32 -12.24 -0.78 16.49
C GLU A 32 -13.36 -0.55 15.45
N ASN A 33 -14.03 -1.62 15.00
CA ASN A 33 -15.05 -1.58 13.93
C ASN A 33 -14.52 -1.10 12.58
N GLU A 34 -13.26 -1.39 12.27
CA GLU A 34 -12.68 -1.20 10.95
C GLU A 34 -12.11 -2.51 10.42
N LEU A 35 -12.31 -2.76 9.13
CA LEU A 35 -11.63 -3.80 8.37
C LEU A 35 -10.34 -3.22 7.77
N TRP A 36 -9.19 -3.77 8.14
CA TRP A 36 -7.89 -3.35 7.63
C TRP A 36 -7.33 -4.43 6.69
N LEU A 37 -7.13 -4.06 5.44
CA LEU A 37 -6.51 -4.88 4.40
C LEU A 37 -5.08 -4.39 4.17
N GLY A 38 -4.09 -5.22 4.47
CA GLY A 38 -2.67 -4.87 4.42
C GLY A 38 -1.91 -5.66 3.36
N VAL A 39 -0.99 -5.00 2.66
CA VAL A 39 0.05 -5.67 1.87
C VAL A 39 1.40 -5.31 2.49
N SER A 40 2.14 -6.34 2.91
CA SER A 40 3.42 -6.20 3.61
C SER A 40 4.52 -6.89 2.81
N ASP A 41 5.67 -6.24 2.68
CA ASP A 41 6.88 -6.81 2.10
C ASP A 41 8.07 -6.69 3.06
N ASN A 42 9.09 -7.52 2.86
CA ASN A 42 10.42 -7.38 3.47
C ASN A 42 11.43 -6.76 2.49
N GLY A 43 10.95 -5.92 1.58
CA GLY A 43 11.75 -5.32 0.53
C GLY A 43 12.66 -4.18 0.99
N LYS A 44 13.08 -3.35 0.04
CA LYS A 44 13.98 -2.20 0.28
C LYS A 44 13.47 -1.14 1.25
N GLY A 45 12.16 -1.11 1.55
CA GLY A 45 11.53 -0.04 2.32
C GLY A 45 11.52 1.31 1.60
N ILE A 46 11.01 2.35 2.26
CA ILE A 46 10.83 3.69 1.70
C ILE A 46 11.43 4.72 2.66
N SER A 47 12.22 5.65 2.12
CA SER A 47 12.82 6.70 2.96
C SER A 47 11.76 7.65 3.53
N PRO A 48 11.99 8.28 4.71
CA PRO A 48 11.03 9.24 5.27
C PRO A 48 10.66 10.38 4.32
N LYS A 49 11.61 10.82 3.49
CA LYS A 49 11.36 11.84 2.46
C LYS A 49 10.41 11.33 1.37
N GLU A 50 10.64 10.12 0.87
CA GLU A 50 9.78 9.53 -0.16
C GLU A 50 8.38 9.21 0.38
N GLN A 51 8.24 8.80 1.65
CA GLN A 51 6.93 8.50 2.27
C GLN A 51 5.96 9.71 2.25
N VAL A 52 6.50 10.94 2.23
CA VAL A 52 5.69 12.17 2.06
C VAL A 52 5.25 12.35 0.60
N GLU A 53 6.12 11.98 -0.33
CA GLU A 53 5.94 12.23 -1.77
C GLU A 53 5.16 11.12 -2.49
N VAL A 54 5.15 9.88 -1.95
CA VAL A 54 4.54 8.71 -2.61
C VAL A 54 3.05 8.85 -2.94
N TRP A 55 2.36 9.78 -2.29
CA TRP A 55 0.95 10.08 -2.50
C TRP A 55 0.70 11.06 -3.64
N LYS A 56 1.73 11.73 -4.16
CA LYS A 56 1.59 12.71 -5.25
C LYS A 56 1.40 12.00 -6.59
N ALA A 57 0.44 12.48 -7.38
CA ALA A 57 0.23 11.98 -8.72
C ALA A 57 1.49 12.14 -9.57
N GLY A 58 1.87 11.08 -10.30
CA GLY A 58 3.08 11.06 -11.13
C GLY A 58 4.39 10.83 -10.37
N PHE A 59 4.39 10.75 -9.04
CA PHE A 59 5.57 10.33 -8.29
C PHE A 59 5.82 8.82 -8.51
N SER A 60 7.01 8.49 -9.01
CA SER A 60 7.48 7.12 -9.17
C SER A 60 8.98 7.07 -8.95
N THR A 61 9.43 6.06 -8.22
CA THR A 61 10.86 5.71 -8.12
C THR A 61 11.25 4.64 -9.16
N LYS A 62 10.31 4.30 -10.07
CA LYS A 62 10.46 3.28 -11.12
C LYS A 62 10.58 3.95 -12.49
N SER A 63 11.20 3.27 -13.44
CA SER A 63 11.33 3.71 -14.84
C SER A 63 10.01 3.75 -15.63
N HIS A 64 8.95 3.14 -15.09
CA HIS A 64 7.60 3.20 -15.67
C HIS A 64 6.70 4.12 -14.82
N PRO A 65 5.89 4.98 -15.46
CA PRO A 65 4.93 5.83 -14.76
C PRO A 65 3.77 4.96 -14.26
N GLY A 66 3.93 4.36 -13.08
CA GLY A 66 2.85 3.65 -12.42
C GLY A 66 1.75 4.62 -12.00
N MET A 67 0.48 4.17 -12.07
CA MET A 67 -0.64 4.86 -11.42
C MET A 67 -0.52 4.91 -9.88
N GLY A 68 0.46 4.18 -9.31
CA GLY A 68 1.08 4.46 -8.02
C GLY A 68 0.18 4.39 -6.78
N LEU A 69 0.73 4.78 -5.63
CA LEU A 69 -0.01 4.87 -4.37
C LEU A 69 -1.04 6.01 -4.36
N ALA A 70 -0.89 7.00 -5.23
CA ALA A 70 -1.91 8.01 -5.49
C ALA A 70 -3.24 7.39 -5.98
N PHE A 71 -3.20 6.44 -6.92
CA PHE A 71 -4.40 5.71 -7.37
C PHE A 71 -4.99 4.84 -6.26
N VAL A 72 -4.15 4.16 -5.47
CA VAL A 72 -4.61 3.37 -4.32
C VAL A 72 -5.40 4.26 -3.36
N ARG A 73 -4.85 5.44 -3.02
CA ARG A 73 -5.49 6.42 -2.16
C ARG A 73 -6.81 6.92 -2.74
N GLN A 74 -6.84 7.30 -4.02
CA GLN A 74 -8.05 7.75 -4.69
C GLN A 74 -9.15 6.67 -4.69
N VAL A 75 -8.80 5.42 -4.98
CA VAL A 75 -9.76 4.31 -4.97
C VAL A 75 -10.27 4.04 -3.55
N ALA A 76 -9.38 4.04 -2.54
CA ALA A 76 -9.75 3.82 -1.15
C ALA A 76 -10.70 4.92 -0.65
N GLU A 77 -10.32 6.19 -0.80
CA GLU A 77 -11.13 7.34 -0.41
C GLU A 77 -12.50 7.33 -1.11
N GLY A 78 -12.55 6.95 -2.39
CA GLY A 78 -13.81 6.79 -3.13
C GLY A 78 -14.73 5.67 -2.62
N HIS A 79 -14.23 4.78 -1.76
CA HIS A 79 -15.02 3.75 -1.06
C HIS A 79 -15.19 4.07 0.44
N GLY A 80 -14.92 5.31 0.86
CA GLY A 80 -15.00 5.71 2.27
C GLY A 80 -13.90 5.10 3.15
N ALA A 81 -12.80 4.65 2.54
CA ALA A 81 -11.67 4.05 3.23
C ALA A 81 -10.50 5.02 3.35
N SER A 82 -9.62 4.80 4.33
CA SER A 82 -8.34 5.50 4.45
C SER A 82 -7.17 4.58 4.08
N VAL A 83 -6.00 5.18 3.81
CA VAL A 83 -4.76 4.43 3.53
C VAL A 83 -3.66 4.88 4.48
N GLU A 84 -2.92 3.93 5.04
CA GLU A 84 -1.76 4.18 5.89
C GLU A 84 -0.55 3.42 5.37
N ILE A 85 0.64 4.00 5.57
CA ILE A 85 1.92 3.38 5.26
C ILE A 85 2.80 3.34 6.51
N ASP A 86 3.41 2.20 6.75
CA ASP A 86 4.49 2.03 7.72
C ASP A 86 5.65 1.38 6.97
N SER A 87 6.79 2.07 6.92
CA SER A 87 7.94 1.62 6.14
C SER A 87 9.23 2.09 6.78
N LYS A 88 10.25 1.25 6.69
CA LYS A 88 11.60 1.56 7.13
C LYS A 88 12.60 1.05 6.10
N LEU A 89 13.52 1.91 5.68
CA LEU A 89 14.59 1.55 4.73
C LEU A 89 15.33 0.30 5.22
N GLY A 90 15.48 -0.67 4.31
CA GLY A 90 16.12 -1.96 4.57
C GLY A 90 15.30 -2.97 5.37
N HIS A 91 14.09 -2.64 5.81
CA HIS A 91 13.24 -3.53 6.61
C HIS A 91 11.88 -3.85 5.97
N GLY A 92 11.57 -3.23 4.83
CA GLY A 92 10.32 -3.44 4.11
C GLY A 92 9.26 -2.38 4.39
N THR A 93 8.06 -2.68 3.92
CA THR A 93 6.91 -1.77 3.93
C THR A 93 5.64 -2.55 4.26
N ILE A 94 4.70 -1.89 4.93
CA ILE A 94 3.31 -2.32 4.98
C ILE A 94 2.39 -1.16 4.63
N ILE A 95 1.43 -1.41 3.74
CA ILE A 95 0.40 -0.45 3.36
C ILE A 95 -0.96 -1.02 3.72
N TRP A 96 -1.72 -0.27 4.50
CA TRP A 96 -3.06 -0.64 4.97
C TRP A 96 -4.12 0.17 4.24
N ILE A 97 -5.18 -0.49 3.78
CA ILE A 97 -6.47 0.13 3.43
C ILE A 97 -7.41 -0.16 4.59
N LYS A 98 -7.99 0.88 5.19
CA LYS A 98 -8.87 0.78 6.36
C LYS A 98 -10.28 1.20 5.99
N LEU A 99 -11.24 0.28 6.14
CA LEU A 99 -12.65 0.50 5.85
C LEU A 99 -13.44 0.49 7.15
N ALA A 100 -14.27 1.50 7.40
CA ALA A 100 -15.17 1.47 8.54
C ALA A 100 -16.27 0.42 8.33
N GLU A 101 -16.59 -0.32 9.39
CA GLU A 101 -17.63 -1.34 9.42
C GLU A 101 -19.00 -0.63 9.36
N GLY A 102 -19.54 -0.50 8.13
CA GLY A 102 -20.77 0.25 7.84
C GLY A 102 -20.72 1.05 6.55
N SER A 103 -19.54 1.25 5.96
CA SER A 103 -19.37 1.99 4.70
C SER A 103 -19.76 1.19 3.44
N VAL A 104 -20.10 -0.09 3.60
CA VAL A 104 -20.60 -0.90 2.48
C VAL A 104 -22.11 -0.69 2.36
N SER A 105 -22.51 0.37 1.65
CA SER A 105 -23.86 0.45 1.09
C SER A 105 -24.07 -0.75 0.16
N ARG A 106 -25.10 -1.54 0.45
CA ARG A 106 -25.59 -2.61 -0.44
C ARG A 106 -26.14 -2.05 -1.74
#